data_AF-A0A099WZD3-F1
#
_entry.id   AF-A0A099WZD3-F1
#
_cell.length_a   1.000
_cell.length_b   1.000
_cell.length_c   1.000
_cell.angle_alpha   90.00
_cell.angle_beta   90.00
_cell.angle_gamma   90.00
#
_symmetry.space_group_name_H-M   'P 1'
#
loop_
_entity.id
_entity.type
_entity.pdbx_description
1 polymer ?
#
loop_
_entity_poly.entity_id
_entity_poly.type
_entity_poly.pdbx_seq_one_letter_code
_entity_poly.pdbx_strand_id
1 'polypeptide(L)'
;MKYKKLLFDLIDYLDAFESLYDGGGHEPEMKDFADFLSWRCDKKKKQEEEEVVSATRKRAAGAKNIARGVSLLHRYSRFYIKKALAESPLQTEDEYTYLVCLMNGESMTKTELNNLNAMEKTSGAEVMRRLLKANLIEQKPDEEDRRSMRVSITPEGRKVLVNLFPNLRLCAETLVSTLSDEQLTAFDHLLWLLCEHHNEIFTGRHDAELKDLHAETCELKQSVGGALSKRLYRR
;
A
#
# COMPACT_ATOMS: atom_id res chain seq x y z
N MET A 1 1.33 -44.28 1.07
CA MET A 1 2.67 -44.79 1.44
C MET A 1 3.64 -43.62 1.57
N LYS A 2 3.97 -43.18 2.79
CA LYS A 2 4.80 -41.98 3.04
C LYS A 2 6.28 -42.14 2.63
N TYR A 3 6.79 -43.36 2.57
CA TYR A 3 8.23 -43.63 2.39
C TYR A 3 8.64 -44.09 0.98
N LYS A 4 7.68 -44.34 0.07
CA LYS A 4 7.99 -44.82 -1.28
C LYS A 4 8.76 -43.77 -2.10
N LYS A 5 8.46 -42.49 -1.90
CA LYS A 5 9.14 -41.37 -2.55
C LYS A 5 10.62 -41.29 -2.17
N LEU A 6 10.93 -41.50 -0.88
CA LEU A 6 12.31 -41.48 -0.37
C LEU A 6 13.18 -42.55 -1.03
N LEU A 7 12.59 -43.71 -1.34
CA LEU A 7 13.31 -44.81 -1.99
C LEU A 7 13.65 -44.48 -3.44
N PHE A 8 12.77 -43.79 -4.17
CA PHE A 8 13.08 -43.27 -5.51
C PHE A 8 14.13 -42.17 -5.46
N ASP A 9 13.99 -41.21 -4.54
CA ASP A 9 14.99 -40.14 -4.37
C ASP A 9 16.38 -40.72 -4.05
N LEU A 10 16.48 -41.79 -3.24
CA LEU A 10 17.73 -42.49 -2.94
C LEU A 10 18.36 -43.17 -4.14
N ILE A 11 17.54 -43.75 -5.04
CA ILE A 11 18.02 -44.34 -6.29
C ILE A 11 18.62 -43.26 -7.18
N ASP A 12 17.92 -42.13 -7.35
CA ASP A 12 18.43 -41.00 -8.15
C ASP A 12 19.73 -40.42 -7.57
N TYR A 13 19.88 -40.40 -6.24
CA TYR A 13 21.13 -39.99 -5.60
C TYR A 13 22.26 -41.02 -5.76
N LEU A 14 21.94 -42.31 -5.81
CA LEU A 14 22.92 -43.37 -6.06
C LEU A 14 23.48 -43.26 -7.48
N ASP A 15 22.63 -43.07 -8.49
CA ASP A 15 23.05 -42.85 -9.88
C ASP A 15 23.96 -41.62 -9.99
N ALA A 16 23.60 -40.53 -9.31
CA ALA A 16 24.41 -39.31 -9.26
C ALA A 16 25.74 -39.50 -8.52
N PHE A 17 25.79 -40.39 -7.54
CA PHE A 17 27.02 -40.73 -6.82
C PHE A 17 27.94 -41.62 -7.66
N GLU A 18 27.41 -42.64 -8.34
CA GLU A 18 28.15 -43.51 -9.24
C GLU A 18 28.86 -42.73 -10.36
N SER A 19 28.18 -41.72 -10.92
CA SER A 19 28.76 -40.85 -11.96
C SER A 19 30.00 -40.06 -11.53
N LEU A 20 30.27 -39.94 -10.22
CA LEU A 20 31.46 -39.25 -9.69
C LEU A 20 32.70 -40.17 -9.62
N TYR A 21 32.53 -41.49 -9.71
CA TYR A 21 33.59 -42.48 -9.54
C TYR A 21 33.88 -43.30 -10.80
N ASP A 22 33.26 -42.94 -11.93
CA ASP A 22 33.42 -43.63 -13.21
C ASP A 22 34.90 -43.58 -13.66
N GLY A 23 35.60 -44.71 -13.55
CA GLY A 23 37.02 -44.88 -13.92
C GLY A 23 38.06 -44.96 -12.79
N GLY A 24 37.65 -45.01 -11.51
CA GLY A 24 38.57 -45.20 -10.38
C GLY A 24 38.62 -46.64 -9.86
N GLY A 25 39.80 -47.13 -9.43
CA GLY A 25 39.98 -48.47 -8.86
C GLY A 25 39.58 -48.64 -7.39
N HIS A 26 38.79 -47.70 -6.83
CA HIS A 26 38.32 -47.73 -5.45
C HIS A 26 36.84 -48.08 -5.44
N GLU A 27 36.48 -49.18 -4.77
CA GLU A 27 35.07 -49.54 -4.54
C GLU A 27 34.48 -48.59 -3.48
N PRO A 28 33.43 -47.82 -3.81
CA PRO A 28 32.85 -46.87 -2.86
C PRO A 28 32.16 -47.60 -1.71
N GLU A 29 32.40 -47.14 -0.49
CA GLU A 29 31.77 -47.67 0.71
C GLU A 29 30.49 -46.90 1.07
N MET A 30 29.66 -47.49 1.94
CA MET A 30 28.46 -46.83 2.48
C MET A 30 28.79 -45.48 3.15
N LYS A 31 29.99 -45.35 3.72
CA LYS A 31 30.46 -44.11 4.32
C LYS A 31 30.63 -43.01 3.28
N ASP A 32 31.20 -43.32 2.11
CA ASP A 32 31.41 -42.37 1.02
C ASP A 32 30.08 -41.88 0.45
N PHE A 33 29.10 -42.78 0.35
CA PHE A 33 27.74 -42.42 -0.06
C PHE A 33 27.03 -41.55 0.99
N ALA A 34 27.20 -41.86 2.28
CA ALA A 34 26.65 -41.03 3.37
C ALA A 34 27.25 -39.62 3.40
N ASP A 35 28.57 -39.51 3.19
CA ASP A 35 29.27 -38.23 3.09
C ASP A 35 28.82 -37.43 1.85
N PHE A 36 28.59 -38.11 0.71
CA PHE A 36 28.00 -37.52 -0.49
C PHE A 36 26.58 -37.00 -0.26
N LEU A 37 25.71 -37.79 0.38
CA LEU A 37 24.35 -37.38 0.71
C LEU A 37 24.34 -36.17 1.65
N SER A 38 25.22 -36.16 2.65
CA SER A 38 25.41 -35.04 3.57
C SER A 38 25.82 -33.77 2.81
N TRP A 39 26.85 -33.86 1.96
CA TRP A 39 27.31 -32.77 1.11
C TRP A 39 26.23 -32.25 0.15
N ARG A 40 25.45 -33.14 -0.46
CA ARG A 40 24.42 -32.77 -1.43
C ARG A 40 23.22 -32.13 -0.75
N CYS A 41 22.84 -32.61 0.42
CA CYS A 41 21.84 -31.96 1.28
C CYS A 41 22.31 -30.57 1.70
N ASP A 42 23.57 -30.42 2.12
CA ASP A 42 24.15 -29.12 2.50
C ASP A 42 24.24 -28.15 1.31
N LYS A 43 24.60 -28.63 0.11
CA LYS A 43 24.59 -27.80 -1.11
C LYS A 43 23.19 -27.35 -1.48
N LYS A 44 22.21 -28.25 -1.45
CA LYS A 44 20.82 -27.93 -1.77
C LYS A 44 20.25 -26.93 -0.76
N LYS A 45 20.54 -27.13 0.53
CA LYS A 45 20.17 -26.20 1.60
C LYS A 45 20.81 -24.82 1.40
N LYS A 46 22.09 -24.74 1.04
CA LYS A 46 22.76 -23.47 0.72
C LYS A 46 22.18 -22.78 -0.51
N GLN A 47 21.82 -23.53 -1.56
CA GLN A 47 21.16 -22.96 -2.74
C GLN A 47 19.76 -22.42 -2.43
N GLU A 48 18.96 -23.17 -1.67
CA GLU A 48 17.63 -22.74 -1.22
C GLU A 48 17.73 -21.51 -0.29
N GLU A 49 18.70 -21.50 0.64
CA GLU A 49 18.96 -20.34 1.51
C GLU A 49 19.43 -19.11 0.72
N GLU A 50 20.33 -19.26 -0.26
CA GLU A 50 20.77 -18.17 -1.14
C GLU A 50 19.64 -17.62 -2.02
N GLU A 51 18.77 -18.48 -2.56
CA GLU A 51 17.59 -18.07 -3.32
C GLU A 51 16.58 -17.32 -2.46
N VAL A 52 16.30 -17.80 -1.24
CA VAL A 52 15.39 -17.14 -0.28
C VAL A 52 15.96 -15.79 0.17
N VAL A 53 17.25 -15.71 0.47
CA VAL A 53 17.92 -14.45 0.83
C VAL A 53 17.92 -13.47 -0.35
N SER A 54 18.17 -13.95 -1.57
CA SER A 54 18.12 -13.15 -2.80
C SER A 54 16.71 -12.62 -3.08
N ALA A 55 15.68 -13.45 -2.96
CA ALA A 55 14.27 -13.06 -3.12
C ALA A 55 13.84 -12.04 -2.06
N THR A 56 14.24 -12.24 -0.80
CA THR A 56 13.98 -11.32 0.31
C THR A 56 14.64 -9.96 0.07
N ARG A 57 15.90 -9.96 -0.37
CA ARG A 57 16.64 -8.75 -0.73
C ARG A 57 15.98 -8.00 -1.90
N LYS A 58 15.57 -8.72 -2.95
CA LYS A 58 14.84 -8.15 -4.10
C LYS A 58 13.52 -7.52 -3.67
N ARG A 59 12.76 -8.20 -2.79
CA ARG A 59 11.50 -7.66 -2.24
C ARG A 59 11.72 -6.39 -1.43
N ALA A 60 12.73 -6.37 -0.57
CA ALA A 60 13.07 -5.20 0.23
C ALA A 60 13.53 -4.02 -0.65
N ALA A 61 14.31 -4.28 -1.70
CA ALA A 61 14.69 -3.25 -2.67
C ALA A 61 13.48 -2.70 -3.44
N GLY A 62 12.57 -3.58 -3.87
CA GLY A 62 11.31 -3.20 -4.51
C GLY A 62 10.45 -2.30 -3.60
N ALA A 63 10.30 -2.66 -2.33
CA ALA A 63 9.56 -1.85 -1.35
C ALA A 63 10.16 -0.44 -1.18
N LYS A 64 11.49 -0.33 -1.09
CA LYS A 64 12.18 0.97 -1.02
C LYS A 64 11.95 1.83 -2.26
N ASN A 65 11.98 1.21 -3.45
CA ASN A 65 11.73 1.91 -4.70
C ASN A 65 10.29 2.43 -4.78
N ILE A 66 9.31 1.61 -4.37
CA ILE A 66 7.90 2.02 -4.31
C ILE A 66 7.73 3.18 -3.32
N ALA A 67 8.28 3.09 -2.11
CA ALA A 67 8.18 4.17 -1.11
C ALA A 67 8.75 5.50 -1.62
N ARG A 68 9.91 5.44 -2.30
CA ARG A 68 10.51 6.62 -2.96
C ARG A 68 9.63 7.14 -4.10
N GLY A 69 9.06 6.24 -4.91
CA GLY A 69 8.15 6.56 -6.00
C GLY A 69 6.89 7.27 -5.52
N VAL A 70 6.24 6.76 -4.47
CA VAL A 70 5.07 7.40 -3.83
C VAL A 70 5.42 8.81 -3.35
N SER A 71 6.58 8.98 -2.71
CA SER A 71 7.03 10.30 -2.25
C SER A 71 7.25 11.29 -3.40
N LEU A 72 7.76 10.81 -4.54
CA LEU A 72 7.94 11.63 -5.75
C LEU A 72 6.60 11.97 -6.40
N LEU A 73 5.72 10.98 -6.57
CA LEU A 73 4.38 11.18 -7.13
C LEU A 73 3.56 12.17 -6.29
N HIS A 74 3.63 12.09 -4.97
CA HIS A 74 2.99 13.09 -4.10
C HIS A 74 3.51 14.50 -4.38
N ARG A 75 4.84 14.69 -4.50
CA ARG A 75 5.42 16.00 -4.83
C ARG A 75 5.01 16.50 -6.22
N TYR A 76 4.94 15.62 -7.22
CA TYR A 76 4.47 15.97 -8.55
C TYR A 76 2.97 16.34 -8.55
N SER A 77 2.15 15.57 -7.84
CA SER A 77 0.73 15.87 -7.62
C SER A 77 0.56 17.26 -6.99
N ARG A 78 1.25 17.54 -5.88
CA ARG A 78 1.27 18.85 -5.21
C ARG A 78 1.67 19.98 -6.16
N PHE A 79 2.67 19.74 -7.02
CA PHE A 79 3.13 20.73 -7.99
C PHE A 79 2.04 21.05 -9.02
N TYR A 80 1.32 20.06 -9.54
CA TYR A 80 0.22 20.28 -10.49
C TYR A 80 -1.00 20.92 -9.82
N ILE A 81 -1.42 20.40 -8.67
CA ILE A 81 -2.55 20.94 -7.89
C ILE A 81 -2.32 22.41 -7.55
N LYS A 82 -1.12 22.78 -7.13
CA LYS A 82 -0.80 24.19 -6.87
C LYS A 82 -1.10 25.11 -8.06
N LYS A 83 -0.91 24.62 -9.30
CA LYS A 83 -1.28 25.36 -10.51
C LYS A 83 -2.79 25.42 -10.70
N ALA A 84 -3.49 24.31 -10.47
CA ALA A 84 -4.95 24.26 -10.56
C ALA A 84 -5.64 25.20 -9.55
N LEU A 85 -5.06 25.38 -8.37
CA LEU A 85 -5.59 26.23 -7.31
C LEU A 85 -5.28 27.73 -7.46
N ALA A 86 -4.43 28.13 -8.41
CA ALA A 86 -3.89 29.50 -8.49
C ALA A 86 -4.97 30.60 -8.55
N GLU A 87 -6.09 30.32 -9.22
CA GLU A 87 -7.21 31.25 -9.39
C GLU A 87 -8.37 30.98 -8.41
N SER A 88 -8.10 30.23 -7.34
CA SER A 88 -9.12 29.84 -6.35
C SER A 88 -8.81 30.42 -4.97
N PRO A 89 -9.81 30.51 -4.08
CA PRO A 89 -9.57 30.89 -2.69
C PRO A 89 -8.84 29.81 -1.87
N LEU A 90 -8.59 28.62 -2.44
CA LEU A 90 -7.90 27.53 -1.77
C LEU A 90 -6.38 27.69 -1.87
N GLN A 91 -5.70 27.39 -0.77
CA GLN A 91 -4.26 27.55 -0.61
C GLN A 91 -3.51 26.21 -0.67
N THR A 92 -4.15 25.11 -0.26
CA THR A 92 -3.49 23.79 -0.17
C THR A 92 -4.33 22.67 -0.77
N GLU A 93 -3.66 21.57 -1.15
CA GLU A 93 -4.34 20.32 -1.55
C GLU A 93 -5.35 19.87 -0.49
N ASP A 94 -4.94 19.92 0.77
CA ASP A 94 -5.76 19.47 1.90
C ASP A 94 -7.10 20.23 2.01
N GLU A 95 -7.13 21.51 1.62
CA GLU A 95 -8.37 22.28 1.63
C GLU A 95 -9.36 21.82 0.57
N TYR A 96 -8.88 21.46 -0.63
CA TYR A 96 -9.80 20.93 -1.64
C TYR A 96 -10.22 19.51 -1.29
N THR A 97 -9.35 18.65 -0.73
CA THR A 97 -9.73 17.27 -0.39
C THR A 97 -10.82 17.26 0.68
N TYR A 98 -10.73 18.16 1.67
CA TYR A 98 -11.78 18.35 2.67
C TYR A 98 -13.11 18.78 2.05
N LEU A 99 -13.08 19.72 1.08
CA LEU A 99 -14.29 20.12 0.38
C LEU A 99 -14.88 18.97 -0.46
N VAL A 100 -14.04 18.19 -1.14
CA VAL A 100 -14.46 17.03 -1.95
C VAL A 100 -15.16 15.99 -1.06
N CYS A 101 -14.64 15.70 0.12
CA CYS A 101 -15.30 14.80 1.08
C CYS A 101 -16.71 15.26 1.48
N LEU A 102 -16.94 16.58 1.50
CA LEU A 102 -18.23 17.18 1.86
C LEU A 102 -19.15 17.41 0.64
N MET A 103 -18.69 17.11 -0.58
CA MET A 103 -19.37 17.46 -1.82
C MET A 103 -20.76 16.81 -1.94
N ASN A 104 -20.98 15.64 -1.37
CA ASN A 104 -22.30 15.01 -1.40
C ASN A 104 -23.34 15.69 -0.49
N GLY A 105 -22.92 16.65 0.33
CA GLY A 105 -23.81 17.44 1.19
C GLY A 105 -24.21 16.79 2.51
N GLU A 106 -23.75 15.56 2.75
CA GLU A 106 -23.80 14.97 4.07
C GLU A 106 -22.86 15.75 5.00
N SER A 107 -23.39 16.23 6.12
CA SER A 107 -22.56 16.85 7.15
C SER A 107 -21.78 15.77 7.88
N MET A 108 -20.56 16.07 8.32
CA MET A 108 -19.69 15.10 8.99
C MET A 108 -19.13 15.68 10.28
N THR A 109 -18.88 14.85 11.29
CA THR A 109 -18.10 15.28 12.45
C THR A 109 -16.67 15.61 12.01
N LYS A 110 -15.98 16.44 12.81
CA LYS A 110 -14.57 16.79 12.57
C LYS A 110 -13.66 15.55 12.53
N THR A 111 -13.96 14.55 13.35
CA THR A 111 -13.19 13.30 13.42
C THR A 111 -13.38 12.47 12.16
N GLU A 112 -14.62 12.31 11.69
CA GLU A 112 -14.90 11.59 10.44
C GLU A 112 -14.21 12.25 9.25
N LEU A 113 -14.27 13.57 9.16
CA LEU A 113 -13.64 14.32 8.08
C LEU A 113 -12.11 14.20 8.09
N ASN A 114 -11.50 14.24 9.28
CA ASN A 114 -10.06 13.98 9.45
C ASN A 114 -9.68 12.56 9.05
N ASN A 115 -10.46 11.55 9.47
CA ASN A 115 -10.20 10.15 9.16
C ASN A 115 -10.27 9.88 7.65
N LEU A 116 -11.27 10.45 6.96
CA LEU A 116 -11.39 10.35 5.50
C LEU A 116 -10.20 10.95 4.75
N ASN A 117 -9.56 11.97 5.31
CA ASN A 117 -8.41 12.63 4.72
C ASN A 117 -7.07 12.09 5.26
N ALA A 118 -7.08 11.00 6.05
CA ALA A 118 -5.90 10.46 6.73
C ALA A 118 -5.08 11.55 7.47
N MET A 119 -5.79 12.48 8.12
CA MET A 119 -5.23 13.70 8.67
C MET A 119 -5.23 13.66 10.20
N GLU A 120 -4.10 14.04 10.81
CA GLU A 120 -4.04 14.22 12.26
C GLU A 120 -4.92 15.36 12.74
N LYS A 121 -5.38 15.26 13.99
CA LYS A 121 -6.37 16.18 14.59
C LYS A 121 -5.96 17.65 14.50
N THR A 122 -4.70 17.97 14.78
CA THR A 122 -4.17 19.35 14.77
C THR A 122 -4.12 19.93 13.37
N SER A 123 -3.58 19.18 12.41
CA SER A 123 -3.51 19.57 11.00
C SER A 123 -4.89 19.74 10.38
N GLY A 124 -5.80 18.80 10.65
CA GLY A 124 -7.18 18.86 10.16
C GLY A 124 -7.97 20.04 10.74
N ALA A 125 -7.75 20.36 12.02
CA ALA A 125 -8.36 21.54 12.65
C ALA A 125 -7.92 22.85 11.96
N GLU A 126 -6.66 22.95 11.58
CA GLU A 126 -6.11 24.11 10.87
C GLU A 126 -6.69 24.23 9.44
N VAL A 127 -6.82 23.12 8.70
CA VAL A 127 -7.49 23.11 7.38
C VAL A 127 -8.94 23.59 7.51
N MET A 128 -9.71 23.01 8.42
CA MET A 128 -11.10 23.43 8.66
C MET A 128 -11.21 24.90 9.08
N ARG A 129 -10.30 25.39 9.90
CA ARG A 129 -10.28 26.81 10.32
C ARG A 129 -10.12 27.74 9.11
N ARG A 130 -9.24 27.41 8.16
CA ARG A 130 -9.05 28.20 6.93
C ARG A 130 -10.28 28.16 6.03
N LEU A 131 -10.88 26.99 5.84
CA LEU A 131 -12.12 26.83 5.07
C LEU A 131 -13.31 27.58 5.69
N LEU A 132 -13.46 27.56 7.01
CA LEU A 132 -14.48 28.33 7.75
C LEU A 132 -14.27 29.84 7.54
N LYS A 133 -13.02 30.31 7.67
CA LYS A 133 -12.66 31.72 7.45
C LYS A 133 -12.97 32.17 6.02
N ALA A 134 -12.82 31.27 5.04
CA ALA A 134 -13.14 31.51 3.63
C ALA A 134 -14.64 31.32 3.29
N ASN A 135 -15.50 31.00 4.27
CA ASN A 135 -16.93 30.73 4.07
C ASN A 135 -17.22 29.56 3.09
N LEU A 136 -16.29 28.62 2.97
CA LEU A 136 -16.43 27.46 2.07
C LEU A 136 -17.06 26.25 2.78
N ILE A 137 -16.96 26.21 4.10
CA ILE A 137 -17.67 25.26 4.96
C ILE A 137 -18.39 26.02 6.07
N GLU A 138 -19.42 25.40 6.63
CA GLU A 138 -20.10 25.84 7.84
C GLU A 138 -20.01 24.73 8.90
N GLN A 139 -20.20 25.10 10.18
CA GLN A 139 -20.29 24.13 11.27
C GLN A 139 -21.50 24.41 12.16
N LYS A 140 -22.16 23.35 12.63
CA LYS A 140 -23.31 23.42 13.55
C LYS A 140 -23.12 22.40 14.69
N PRO A 141 -23.67 22.64 15.89
CA PRO A 141 -23.70 21.62 16.94
C PRO A 141 -24.36 20.35 16.41
N ASP A 142 -23.83 19.20 16.79
CA ASP A 142 -24.45 17.92 16.45
C ASP A 142 -25.79 17.78 17.19
N GLU A 143 -26.78 17.23 16.48
CA GLU A 143 -28.13 17.03 17.02
C GLU A 143 -28.17 15.90 18.04
N GLU A 144 -27.29 14.89 17.90
CA GLU A 144 -27.19 13.73 18.78
C GLU A 144 -26.23 13.96 19.95
N ASP A 145 -25.08 14.61 19.72
CA ASP A 145 -24.14 15.02 20.78
C ASP A 145 -23.73 16.48 20.65
N ARG A 146 -24.43 17.38 21.36
CA ARG A 146 -24.17 18.83 21.35
C ARG A 146 -22.75 19.24 21.76
N ARG A 147 -21.93 18.32 22.30
CA ARG A 147 -20.49 18.56 22.58
C ARG A 147 -19.62 18.44 21.33
N SER A 148 -20.16 17.86 20.26
CA SER A 148 -19.51 17.71 18.97
C SER A 148 -20.09 18.69 17.94
N MET A 149 -19.32 18.93 16.88
CA MET A 149 -19.68 19.84 15.80
C MET A 149 -19.69 19.08 14.48
N ARG A 150 -20.76 19.24 13.72
CA ARG A 150 -20.85 18.77 12.34
C ARG A 150 -20.44 19.88 11.38
N VAL A 151 -19.78 19.49 10.31
CA VAL A 151 -19.24 20.34 9.25
C VAL A 151 -19.95 19.99 7.96
N SER A 152 -20.37 21.00 7.19
CA SER A 152 -20.98 20.85 5.86
C SER A 152 -20.38 21.87 4.90
N ILE A 153 -20.40 21.55 3.60
CA ILE A 153 -19.98 22.48 2.56
C ILE A 153 -21.05 23.56 2.32
N THR A 154 -20.65 24.81 2.14
CA THR A 154 -21.57 25.91 1.80
C THR A 154 -21.88 25.92 0.29
N PRO A 155 -22.91 26.65 -0.17
CA PRO A 155 -23.12 26.88 -1.60
C PRO A 155 -21.90 27.50 -2.30
N GLU A 156 -21.17 28.40 -1.63
CA GLU A 156 -19.95 29.00 -2.18
C GLU A 156 -18.81 27.98 -2.27
N GLY A 157 -18.62 27.15 -1.24
CA GLY A 157 -17.66 26.03 -1.27
C GLY A 157 -17.89 25.09 -2.45
N ARG A 158 -19.16 24.74 -2.73
CA ARG A 158 -19.53 23.93 -3.89
C ARG A 158 -19.17 24.61 -5.21
N LYS A 159 -19.46 25.91 -5.34
CA LYS A 159 -19.16 26.69 -6.54
C LYS A 159 -17.65 26.71 -6.81
N VAL A 160 -16.84 26.92 -5.78
CA VAL A 160 -15.38 26.87 -5.86
C VAL A 160 -14.91 25.50 -6.37
N LEU A 161 -15.41 24.40 -5.79
CA LEU A 161 -15.07 23.05 -6.24
C LEU A 161 -15.44 22.79 -7.70
N VAL A 162 -16.67 23.14 -8.10
CA VAL A 162 -17.15 22.93 -9.48
C VAL A 162 -16.26 23.65 -10.49
N ASN A 163 -15.82 24.87 -10.16
CA ASN A 163 -14.92 25.64 -10.99
C ASN A 163 -13.51 25.05 -11.06
N LEU A 164 -13.09 24.29 -10.03
CA LEU A 164 -11.77 23.65 -9.98
C LEU A 164 -11.71 22.33 -10.75
N PHE A 165 -12.83 21.60 -10.90
CA PHE A 165 -12.82 20.25 -11.49
C PHE A 165 -12.16 20.15 -12.87
N PRO A 166 -12.35 21.09 -13.82
CA PRO A 166 -11.66 21.02 -15.10
C PRO A 166 -10.14 21.00 -14.95
N ASN A 167 -9.59 21.86 -14.09
CA ASN A 167 -8.15 21.93 -13.85
C ASN A 167 -7.64 20.73 -13.04
N LEU A 168 -8.40 20.27 -12.05
CA LEU A 168 -8.06 19.07 -11.27
C LEU A 168 -8.04 17.82 -12.16
N ARG A 169 -8.96 17.73 -13.13
CA ARG A 169 -8.96 16.67 -14.14
C ARG A 169 -7.68 16.69 -14.98
N LEU A 170 -7.25 17.86 -15.45
CA LEU A 170 -5.98 17.99 -16.18
C LEU A 170 -4.79 17.57 -15.32
N CYS A 171 -4.78 17.90 -14.02
CA CYS A 171 -3.73 17.44 -13.10
C CYS A 171 -3.70 15.91 -13.00
N ALA A 172 -4.88 15.28 -12.82
CA ALA A 172 -5.00 13.83 -12.71
C ALA A 172 -4.55 13.13 -13.99
N GLU A 173 -5.04 13.57 -15.16
CA GLU A 173 -4.66 13.02 -16.47
C GLU A 173 -3.16 13.21 -16.75
N THR A 174 -2.58 14.35 -16.37
CA THR A 174 -1.13 14.60 -16.52
C THR A 174 -0.30 13.64 -15.68
N LEU A 175 -0.70 13.40 -14.42
CA LEU A 175 0.04 12.56 -13.47
C LEU A 175 0.20 11.11 -13.96
N VAL A 176 -0.80 10.60 -14.68
CA VAL A 176 -0.85 9.19 -15.14
C VAL A 176 -0.65 9.05 -16.65
N SER A 177 -0.36 10.14 -17.37
CA SER A 177 -0.31 10.22 -18.84
C SER A 177 0.64 9.23 -19.55
N THR A 178 1.59 8.64 -18.82
CA THR A 178 2.54 7.66 -19.37
C THR A 178 2.04 6.22 -19.31
N LEU A 179 0.92 5.96 -18.65
CA LEU A 179 0.34 4.61 -18.51
C LEU A 179 -0.60 4.30 -19.67
N SER A 180 -0.56 3.06 -20.17
CA SER A 180 -1.64 2.52 -21.00
C SER A 180 -2.91 2.27 -20.17
N ASP A 181 -4.06 2.08 -20.82
CA ASP A 181 -5.32 1.79 -20.12
C ASP A 181 -5.25 0.54 -19.22
N GLU A 182 -4.54 -0.49 -19.69
CA GLU A 182 -4.30 -1.72 -18.92
C GLU A 182 -3.41 -1.45 -17.69
N GLN A 183 -2.33 -0.68 -17.88
CA GLN A 183 -1.42 -0.30 -16.79
C GLN A 183 -2.11 0.60 -15.76
N LEU A 184 -2.93 1.54 -16.22
CA LEU A 184 -3.74 2.43 -15.37
C LEU A 184 -4.72 1.61 -14.54
N THR A 185 -5.43 0.65 -15.17
CA THR A 185 -6.37 -0.23 -14.48
C THR A 185 -5.68 -1.09 -13.41
N ALA A 186 -4.52 -1.68 -13.75
CA ALA A 186 -3.73 -2.46 -12.82
C ALA A 186 -3.21 -1.60 -11.66
N PHE A 187 -2.70 -0.40 -11.96
CA PHE A 187 -2.20 0.52 -10.96
C PHE A 187 -3.31 1.03 -10.02
N ASP A 188 -4.48 1.38 -10.55
CA ASP A 188 -5.66 1.75 -9.74
C ASP A 188 -6.01 0.66 -8.74
N HIS A 189 -6.04 -0.60 -9.19
CA HIS A 189 -6.33 -1.74 -8.31
C HIS A 189 -5.27 -1.92 -7.21
N LEU A 190 -3.98 -1.85 -7.56
CA LEU A 190 -2.89 -1.99 -6.60
C LEU A 190 -2.83 -0.83 -5.61
N LEU A 191 -3.05 0.39 -6.09
CA LEU A 191 -3.11 1.59 -5.25
C LEU A 191 -4.28 1.50 -4.27
N TRP A 192 -5.46 1.11 -4.75
CA TRP A 192 -6.61 0.91 -3.89
C TRP A 192 -6.36 -0.14 -2.80
N LEU A 193 -5.75 -1.28 -3.13
CA LEU A 193 -5.40 -2.31 -2.16
C LEU A 193 -4.49 -1.76 -1.04
N LEU A 194 -3.50 -0.94 -1.42
CA LEU A 194 -2.63 -0.27 -0.46
C LEU A 194 -3.39 0.73 0.40
N CYS A 195 -4.24 1.57 -0.20
CA CYS A 195 -5.00 2.59 0.50
C CYS A 195 -6.00 2.01 1.51
N GLU A 196 -6.76 0.97 1.14
CA GLU A 196 -7.70 0.31 2.07
C GLU A 196 -6.96 -0.23 3.30
N HIS A 197 -5.86 -0.95 3.08
CA HIS A 197 -5.08 -1.51 4.19
C HIS A 197 -4.52 -0.43 5.14
N HIS A 198 -4.01 0.67 4.59
CA HIS A 198 -3.49 1.77 5.42
C HIS A 198 -4.60 2.55 6.11
N ASN A 199 -5.80 2.64 5.53
CA ASN A 199 -6.95 3.25 6.18
C ASN A 199 -7.39 2.46 7.43
N GLU A 200 -7.36 1.13 7.39
CA GLU A 200 -7.62 0.28 8.56
C GLU A 200 -6.59 0.50 9.67
N ILE A 201 -5.31 0.62 9.31
CA ILE A 201 -4.24 0.92 10.25
C ILE A 201 -4.43 2.30 10.86
N PHE A 202 -4.69 3.32 10.05
CA PHE A 202 -4.83 4.70 10.51
C PHE A 202 -6.03 4.87 11.43
N THR A 203 -7.20 4.34 11.06
CA THR A 203 -8.43 4.53 11.85
C THR A 203 -8.48 3.70 13.12
N GLY A 204 -7.87 2.50 13.12
CA GLY A 204 -7.91 1.60 14.27
C GLY A 204 -6.68 1.64 15.18
N ARG A 205 -5.51 2.06 14.67
CA ARG A 205 -4.20 1.79 15.31
C ARG A 205 -3.16 2.89 15.10
N HIS A 206 -3.58 4.15 15.00
CA HIS A 206 -2.66 5.28 14.81
C HIS A 206 -1.58 5.43 15.91
N ASP A 207 -1.82 4.93 17.13
CA ASP A 207 -0.88 5.01 18.26
C ASP A 207 0.13 3.84 18.31
N ALA A 208 0.00 2.83 17.43
CA ALA A 208 0.86 1.65 17.46
C ALA A 208 2.31 1.98 17.02
N GLU A 209 3.30 1.32 17.63
CA GLU A 209 4.68 1.52 17.22
C GLU A 209 4.93 0.94 15.81
N LEU A 210 5.84 1.57 15.06
CA LEU A 210 6.17 1.16 13.70
C LEU A 210 6.61 -0.32 13.60
N LYS A 211 7.31 -0.82 14.63
CA LYS A 211 7.77 -2.22 14.67
C LYS A 211 6.59 -3.19 14.79
N ASP A 212 5.59 -2.84 15.58
CA ASP A 212 4.39 -3.65 15.79
C ASP A 212 3.56 -3.70 14.50
N LEU A 213 3.36 -2.53 13.87
CA LEU A 213 2.71 -2.45 12.56
C LEU A 213 3.45 -3.29 11.50
N HIS A 214 4.79 -3.29 11.51
CA HIS A 214 5.57 -4.05 10.55
C HIS A 214 5.49 -5.57 10.78
N ALA A 215 5.53 -6.03 12.03
CA ALA A 215 5.51 -7.45 12.37
C ALA A 215 4.24 -8.13 11.83
N GLU A 216 3.08 -7.52 12.04
CA GLU A 216 1.79 -8.08 11.66
C GLU A 216 1.52 -8.06 10.15
N THR A 217 2.00 -7.03 9.44
CA THR A 217 1.90 -6.98 7.96
C THR A 217 2.73 -8.07 7.28
N CYS A 218 3.68 -8.69 7.98
CA CYS A 218 4.42 -9.85 7.51
C CYS A 218 3.62 -11.16 7.69
N GLU A 219 2.75 -11.23 8.70
CA GLU A 219 1.91 -12.41 9.00
C GLU A 219 0.67 -12.50 8.10
N LEU A 220 0.04 -11.37 7.76
CA LEU A 220 -1.16 -11.31 6.88
C LEU A 220 -0.94 -11.89 5.47
N LYS A 221 0.30 -11.94 4.98
CA LYS A 221 0.64 -12.50 3.66
C LYS A 221 0.46 -14.02 3.56
N GLN A 222 0.21 -14.70 4.68
CA GLN A 222 0.01 -16.14 4.71
C GLN A 222 -1.46 -16.59 4.59
N SER A 223 -2.46 -15.69 4.62
CA SER A 223 -3.86 -16.14 4.76
C SER A 223 -4.93 -15.66 3.76
N VAL A 224 -4.74 -14.63 2.92
CA VAL A 224 -5.93 -14.06 2.24
C VAL A 224 -5.90 -14.16 0.70
N GLY A 225 -6.63 -15.17 0.21
CA GLY A 225 -7.44 -15.08 -1.00
C GLY A 225 -8.88 -14.77 -0.61
N GLY A 226 -9.35 -13.56 -0.89
CA GLY A 226 -10.71 -13.13 -0.56
C GLY A 226 -11.09 -11.87 -1.34
N ALA A 227 -12.28 -11.87 -1.94
CA ALA A 227 -12.78 -10.77 -2.77
C ALA A 227 -13.05 -9.52 -1.92
N LEU A 228 -12.43 -8.41 -2.30
CA LEU A 228 -12.53 -7.12 -1.60
C LEU A 228 -13.37 -6.13 -2.44
N SER A 229 -14.26 -5.39 -1.78
CA SER A 229 -15.18 -4.40 -2.37
C SER A 229 -14.62 -2.98 -2.26
N LYS A 230 -14.55 -2.23 -3.38
CA LYS A 230 -14.05 -0.85 -3.45
C LYS A 230 -14.96 0.12 -2.68
N ARG A 231 -14.66 0.43 -1.41
CA ARG A 231 -15.38 1.45 -0.62
C ARG A 231 -14.75 2.83 -0.69
N LEU A 232 -13.43 2.95 -0.78
CA LEU A 232 -12.75 4.26 -0.79
C LEU A 232 -12.99 5.13 -2.04
N TYR A 233 -13.44 4.55 -3.17
CA TYR A 233 -13.63 5.27 -4.45
C TYR A 233 -15.10 5.41 -4.91
N ARG A 234 -16.07 4.96 -4.11
CA ARG A 234 -17.49 5.15 -4.40
C ARG A 234 -18.14 5.91 -3.25
N ARG A 235 -18.09 7.24 -3.33
CA ARG A 235 -19.10 8.16 -2.80
C ARG A 235 -18.86 9.53 -3.41
#